data_AF-A0AA42P4Q9-F1
#
_entry.id   AF-A0AA42P4Q9-F1
#
_cell.length_a   1.000
_cell.length_b   1.000
_cell.length_c   1.000
_cell.angle_alpha   90.00
_cell.angle_beta   90.00
_cell.angle_gamma   90.00
#
_symmetry.space_group_name_H-M   'P 1'
#
loop_
_entity.id
_entity.type
_entity.pdbx_description
1 polymer ?
#
loop_
_entity_poly.entity_id
_entity_poly.type
_entity_poly.pdbx_seq_one_letter_code
_entity_poly.pdbx_strand_id
1 'polypeptide(L)'
;MKGVERMAVVKKVFVRIALIGLALFALAGLVLKFMDFRMGPPPPSPPKPRIIDAASGHDITDAPSEMHLMIGIANYSDEGLGKVFINDAWGGAMRARASSNGRTCCVTLPRLWHPGLKVTVAYRTSSMFLKDPHSYIEKEIFVPRYKPFLDGFIFFMYFPDDEVRVIATPYFPGFPKFAYDLDFADSERDPEKINGFLEVTARGGVTE
;
A
#
# COMPACT_ATOMS: atom_id res chain seq x y z
N MET A 1 90.72 -5.21 21.17
CA MET A 1 89.74 -4.10 20.99
C MET A 1 88.46 -4.47 20.20
N LYS A 2 88.38 -5.58 19.44
CA LYS A 2 87.18 -5.93 18.64
C LYS A 2 85.94 -6.41 19.43
N GLY A 3 86.11 -6.94 20.64
CA GLY A 3 85.01 -7.52 21.43
C GLY A 3 84.12 -6.49 22.15
N VAL A 4 84.73 -5.40 22.64
CA VAL A 4 84.03 -4.35 23.41
C VAL A 4 83.11 -3.52 22.51
N GLU A 5 83.57 -3.16 21.31
CA GLU A 5 82.72 -2.46 20.32
C GLU A 5 81.54 -3.32 19.86
N ARG A 6 81.76 -4.63 19.66
CA ARG A 6 80.69 -5.56 19.28
C ARG A 6 79.62 -5.68 20.37
N MET A 7 80.01 -5.76 21.64
CA MET A 7 79.06 -5.74 22.77
C MET A 7 78.30 -4.42 22.88
N ALA A 8 78.96 -3.29 22.64
CA ALA A 8 78.30 -1.97 22.65
C ALA A 8 77.25 -1.84 21.54
N VAL A 9 77.56 -2.35 20.34
CA VAL A 9 76.64 -2.39 19.19
C VAL A 9 75.44 -3.30 19.50
N VAL A 10 75.67 -4.50 20.05
CA VAL A 10 74.58 -5.43 20.42
C VAL A 10 73.65 -4.81 21.46
N LYS A 11 74.20 -4.19 22.52
CA LYS A 11 73.40 -3.50 23.55
C LYS A 11 72.54 -2.38 22.96
N LYS A 12 73.11 -1.60 22.02
CA LYS A 12 72.39 -0.50 21.34
C LYS A 12 71.25 -1.00 20.46
N VAL A 13 71.42 -2.15 19.80
CA VAL A 13 70.35 -2.80 19.02
C VAL A 13 69.23 -3.29 19.94
N PHE A 14 69.56 -4.00 21.04
CA PHE A 14 68.56 -4.46 22.01
C PHE A 14 67.76 -3.31 22.62
N VAL A 15 68.41 -2.20 22.99
CA VAL A 15 67.72 -1.01 23.52
C VAL A 15 66.78 -0.40 22.49
N ARG A 16 67.19 -0.31 21.22
CA ARG A 16 66.31 0.20 20.15
C ARG A 16 65.08 -0.68 19.93
N ILE A 17 65.26 -2.00 19.93
CA ILE A 17 64.14 -2.95 19.79
C ILE A 17 63.18 -2.79 20.98
N ALA A 18 63.68 -2.67 22.20
CA ALA A 18 62.85 -2.47 23.39
C ALA A 18 62.04 -1.15 23.34
N LEU A 19 62.67 -0.05 22.90
CA LEU A 19 62.00 1.24 22.75
C LEU A 19 60.93 1.23 21.65
N ILE A 20 61.21 0.57 20.51
CA ILE A 20 60.21 0.38 19.45
C ILE A 20 59.04 -0.45 19.97
N GLY A 21 59.31 -1.52 20.71
CA GLY A 21 58.27 -2.35 21.34
C GLY A 21 57.38 -1.53 22.29
N LEU A 22 57.97 -0.71 23.16
CA LEU A 22 57.24 0.17 24.06
C LEU A 22 56.39 1.21 23.31
N ALA A 23 56.92 1.81 22.25
CA ALA A 23 56.19 2.77 21.42
C ALA A 23 54.98 2.12 20.73
N LEU A 24 55.15 0.92 20.18
CA LEU A 24 54.06 0.15 19.57
C LEU A 24 52.98 -0.23 20.60
N PHE A 25 53.38 -0.60 21.82
CA PHE A 25 52.45 -0.93 22.89
C PHE A 25 51.62 0.29 23.34
N ALA A 26 52.27 1.45 23.45
CA ALA A 26 51.58 2.71 23.74
C ALA A 26 50.62 3.12 22.62
N LEU A 27 51.01 2.92 21.36
CA LEU A 27 50.14 3.16 20.21
C LEU A 27 48.90 2.25 20.23
N ALA A 28 49.09 0.97 20.55
CA ALA A 28 47.98 0.02 20.70
C ALA A 28 47.03 0.41 21.85
N GLY A 29 47.58 0.84 22.99
CA GLY A 29 46.79 1.36 24.11
C GLY A 29 45.99 2.62 23.75
N LEU A 30 46.57 3.50 22.93
CA LEU A 30 45.89 4.69 22.43
C LEU A 30 44.75 4.33 21.47
N VAL A 31 44.98 3.40 20.54
CA VAL A 31 43.94 2.89 19.63
C VAL A 31 42.78 2.27 20.43
N LEU A 32 43.08 1.43 21.43
CA LEU A 32 42.07 0.83 22.30
C LEU A 32 41.25 1.87 23.07
N LYS A 33 41.85 3.02 23.44
CA LYS A 33 41.15 4.11 24.12
C LYS A 33 40.18 4.89 23.20
N PHE A 34 40.45 4.92 21.90
CA PHE A 34 39.61 5.61 20.90
C PHE A 34 38.65 4.68 20.14
N MET A 35 38.78 3.37 20.31
CA MET A 35 37.74 2.44 19.89
C MET A 35 36.58 2.54 20.88
N ASP A 36 35.49 3.18 20.46
CA ASP A 36 34.19 3.11 21.13
C ASP A 36 33.67 1.66 21.04
N PHE A 37 34.24 0.77 21.84
CA PHE A 37 33.71 -0.56 22.09
C PHE A 37 32.42 -0.40 22.87
N ARG A 38 31.32 -0.12 22.16
CA ARG A 38 29.98 -0.41 22.66
C ARG A 38 29.86 -1.93 22.78
N MET A 39 30.40 -2.50 23.87
CA MET A 39 30.16 -3.89 24.25
C MET A 39 28.76 -3.97 24.85
N GLY A 40 27.78 -4.13 23.96
CA GLY A 40 26.38 -4.32 24.30
C GLY A 40 25.59 -4.60 23.02
N PRO A 41 24.44 -5.28 23.12
CA PRO A 41 23.55 -5.38 21.98
C PRO A 41 23.23 -3.97 21.45
N PRO A 42 23.08 -3.79 20.13
CA PRO A 42 22.62 -2.51 19.59
C PRO A 42 21.33 -2.09 20.31
N PRO A 43 21.09 -0.77 20.50
CA PRO A 43 19.83 -0.32 21.04
C PRO A 43 18.69 -0.94 20.21
N PRO A 44 17.59 -1.37 20.86
CA PRO A 44 16.49 -1.98 20.14
C PRO A 44 16.05 -1.02 19.04
N SER A 45 15.81 -1.55 17.84
CA SER A 45 15.24 -0.78 16.75
C SER A 45 13.97 -0.08 17.24
N PRO A 46 13.68 1.14 16.75
CA PRO A 46 12.39 1.76 17.03
C PRO A 46 11.27 0.76 16.74
N PRO A 47 10.23 0.69 17.60
CA PRO A 47 9.10 -0.18 17.33
C PRO A 47 8.54 0.16 15.94
N LYS A 48 8.29 -0.87 15.13
CA LYS A 48 7.67 -0.67 13.81
C LYS A 48 6.37 0.13 14.00
N PRO A 49 6.09 1.13 13.13
CA PRO A 49 4.80 1.80 13.16
C PRO A 49 3.68 0.75 13.07
N ARG A 50 2.78 0.77 14.05
CA ARG A 50 1.66 -0.17 14.09
C ARG A 50 0.68 0.18 12.98
N ILE A 51 0.35 -0.81 12.16
CA ILE A 51 -0.69 -0.67 11.14
C ILE A 51 -1.98 -1.22 11.74
N ILE A 52 -2.98 -0.36 11.88
CA ILE A 52 -4.28 -0.74 12.44
C ILE A 52 -5.29 -0.88 11.31
N ASP A 53 -5.99 -2.00 11.29
CA ASP A 53 -7.10 -2.24 10.38
C ASP A 53 -8.24 -1.25 10.65
N ALA A 54 -8.61 -0.49 9.62
CA ALA A 54 -9.59 0.58 9.75
C ALA A 54 -11.01 0.07 10.08
N ALA A 55 -11.32 -1.20 9.78
CA ALA A 55 -12.65 -1.76 9.97
C ALA A 55 -12.81 -2.42 11.34
N SER A 56 -11.81 -3.23 11.73
CA SER A 56 -11.81 -4.07 12.93
C SER A 56 -11.05 -3.46 14.11
N GLY A 57 -10.14 -2.51 13.87
CA GLY A 57 -9.25 -1.95 14.88
C GLY A 57 -8.13 -2.90 15.32
N HIS A 58 -7.99 -4.05 14.66
CA HIS A 58 -6.93 -5.02 14.95
C HIS A 58 -5.56 -4.55 14.44
N ASP A 59 -4.51 -4.97 15.13
CA ASP A 59 -3.15 -4.79 14.65
C ASP A 59 -2.87 -5.75 13.50
N ILE A 60 -2.55 -5.18 12.35
CA ILE A 60 -2.26 -5.91 11.12
C ILE A 60 -0.84 -5.66 10.63
N THR A 61 0.06 -5.19 11.50
CA THR A 61 1.45 -4.86 11.13
C THR A 61 2.17 -6.01 10.43
N ASP A 62 1.89 -7.26 10.83
CA ASP A 62 2.54 -8.46 10.30
C ASP A 62 1.74 -9.21 9.21
N ALA A 63 0.59 -8.68 8.77
CA ALA A 63 -0.15 -9.30 7.66
C ALA A 63 0.55 -9.08 6.29
N PRO A 64 0.13 -9.78 5.21
CA PRO A 64 0.71 -9.65 3.86
C PRO A 64 0.60 -8.23 3.28
N SER A 65 1.58 -7.75 2.51
CA SER A 65 1.57 -6.37 1.94
C SER A 65 0.38 -6.05 1.02
N GLU A 66 -0.31 -7.07 0.55
CA GLU A 66 -1.46 -6.98 -0.35
C GLU A 66 -2.74 -7.44 0.36
N MET A 67 -3.88 -6.98 -0.15
CA MET A 67 -5.22 -7.40 0.24
C MET A 67 -5.99 -7.87 -0.99
N HIS A 68 -6.91 -8.83 -0.79
CA HIS A 68 -7.70 -9.44 -1.86
C HIS A 68 -9.17 -9.06 -1.67
N LEU A 69 -9.66 -8.19 -2.55
CA LEU A 69 -10.97 -7.57 -2.40
C LEU A 69 -12.02 -8.23 -3.28
N MET A 70 -13.21 -8.40 -2.72
CA MET A 70 -14.38 -8.90 -3.43
C MET A 70 -14.92 -7.81 -4.38
N ILE A 71 -15.34 -8.19 -5.60
CA ILE A 71 -15.86 -7.21 -6.57
C ILE A 71 -17.32 -6.87 -6.26
N GLY A 72 -17.55 -5.65 -5.78
CA GLY A 72 -18.86 -5.03 -5.72
C GLY A 72 -19.18 -4.28 -7.01
N ILE A 73 -20.46 -4.20 -7.37
CA ILE A 73 -20.94 -3.37 -8.48
C ILE A 73 -22.09 -2.52 -7.97
N ALA A 74 -22.04 -1.21 -8.20
CA ALA A 74 -23.14 -0.29 -7.93
C ALA A 74 -23.45 0.49 -9.20
N ASN A 75 -24.63 0.26 -9.77
CA ASN A 75 -25.04 0.84 -11.04
C ASN A 75 -26.12 1.89 -10.81
N TYR A 76 -25.72 3.16 -10.75
CA TYR A 76 -26.59 4.32 -10.56
C TYR A 76 -27.22 4.81 -11.86
N SER A 77 -26.89 4.18 -13.00
CA SER A 77 -27.44 4.51 -14.31
C SER A 77 -28.74 3.76 -14.62
N ASP A 78 -29.41 4.21 -15.68
CA ASP A 78 -30.58 3.56 -16.27
C ASP A 78 -30.22 2.48 -17.32
N GLU A 79 -28.92 2.19 -17.49
CA GLU A 79 -28.42 1.14 -18.38
C GLU A 79 -28.07 -0.13 -17.60
N GLY A 80 -28.25 -1.29 -18.21
CA GLY A 80 -27.70 -2.54 -17.66
C GLY A 80 -26.20 -2.65 -17.92
N LEU A 81 -25.48 -3.37 -17.07
CA LEU A 81 -24.06 -3.70 -17.25
C LEU A 81 -23.90 -5.19 -17.50
N GLY A 82 -23.57 -5.56 -18.73
CA GLY A 82 -23.40 -6.96 -19.13
C GLY A 82 -22.07 -7.53 -18.65
N LYS A 83 -20.98 -6.77 -18.81
CA LYS A 83 -19.62 -7.15 -18.40
C LYS A 83 -19.01 -6.03 -17.56
N VAL A 84 -18.30 -6.40 -16.51
CA VAL A 84 -17.47 -5.51 -15.69
C VAL A 84 -16.22 -6.30 -15.30
N PHE A 85 -15.05 -5.69 -15.42
CA PHE A 85 -13.79 -6.24 -14.98
C PHE A 85 -13.03 -5.17 -14.22
N ILE A 86 -12.28 -5.59 -13.21
CA ILE A 86 -11.29 -4.76 -12.53
C ILE A 86 -10.02 -5.61 -12.43
N ASN A 87 -8.90 -5.17 -13.02
CA ASN A 87 -7.64 -5.92 -13.09
C ASN A 87 -7.87 -7.42 -13.41
N ASP A 88 -8.60 -7.70 -14.50
CA ASP A 88 -8.96 -9.04 -15.00
C ASP A 88 -9.98 -9.85 -14.19
N ALA A 89 -10.31 -9.44 -12.97
CA ALA A 89 -11.33 -10.12 -12.19
C ALA A 89 -12.73 -9.67 -12.63
N TRP A 90 -13.60 -10.65 -12.91
CA TRP A 90 -14.91 -10.42 -13.50
C TRP A 90 -16.00 -10.14 -12.45
N GLY A 91 -16.81 -9.13 -12.73
CA GLY A 91 -18.16 -8.96 -12.21
C GLY A 91 -19.12 -8.64 -13.36
N GLY A 92 -20.43 -8.75 -13.16
CA GLY A 92 -21.34 -8.35 -14.24
C GLY A 92 -22.76 -8.80 -14.02
N ALA A 93 -23.50 -8.86 -15.14
CA ALA A 93 -24.94 -9.14 -15.17
C ALA A 93 -25.73 -8.21 -14.24
N MET A 94 -25.32 -6.94 -14.16
CA MET A 94 -25.95 -5.98 -13.27
C MET A 94 -27.10 -5.27 -13.98
N ARG A 95 -28.25 -5.22 -13.30
CA ARG A 95 -29.42 -4.46 -13.78
C ARG A 95 -29.16 -2.97 -13.66
N ALA A 96 -29.92 -2.17 -14.41
CA ALA A 96 -30.02 -0.74 -14.15
C ALA A 96 -30.47 -0.49 -12.70
N ARG A 97 -29.99 0.59 -12.09
CA ARG A 97 -30.36 1.00 -10.72
C ARG A 97 -30.27 -0.14 -9.69
N ALA A 98 -29.13 -0.81 -9.64
CA ALA A 98 -28.93 -1.96 -8.76
C ALA A 98 -27.50 -2.05 -8.22
N SER A 99 -27.38 -2.62 -7.03
CA SER A 99 -26.09 -2.85 -6.36
C SER A 99 -25.90 -4.33 -5.98
N SER A 100 -24.63 -4.74 -5.88
CA SER A 100 -24.20 -6.07 -5.43
C SER A 100 -22.99 -5.94 -4.51
N ASN A 101 -23.02 -6.68 -3.40
CA ASN A 101 -22.03 -6.63 -2.32
C ASN A 101 -20.96 -7.72 -2.44
N GLY A 102 -20.30 -7.85 -3.59
CA GLY A 102 -19.14 -8.76 -3.68
C GLY A 102 -19.49 -10.24 -3.64
N ARG A 103 -19.70 -10.87 -4.80
CA ARG A 103 -19.87 -12.33 -4.88
C ARG A 103 -18.68 -13.05 -5.53
N THR A 104 -17.84 -12.31 -6.25
CA THR A 104 -16.70 -12.84 -6.99
C THR A 104 -15.41 -12.29 -6.41
N CYS A 105 -14.48 -13.20 -6.12
CA CYS A 105 -13.12 -12.94 -5.70
C CYS A 105 -12.17 -13.04 -6.91
N CYS A 106 -11.08 -12.28 -6.99
CA CYS A 106 -10.72 -11.11 -6.19
C CYS A 106 -9.86 -10.17 -7.03
N VAL A 107 -9.83 -8.90 -6.61
CA VAL A 107 -8.83 -7.94 -7.07
C VAL A 107 -7.78 -7.76 -5.99
N THR A 108 -6.51 -7.89 -6.37
CA THR A 108 -5.39 -7.62 -5.47
C THR A 108 -5.04 -6.14 -5.50
N LEU A 109 -4.99 -5.51 -4.32
CA LEU A 109 -4.51 -4.14 -4.12
C LEU A 109 -3.42 -4.11 -3.04
N PRO A 110 -2.50 -3.13 -3.06
CA PRO A 110 -1.61 -2.93 -1.93
C PRO A 110 -2.44 -2.56 -0.70
N ARG A 111 -2.05 -3.02 0.48
CA ARG A 111 -2.79 -2.69 1.70
C ARG A 111 -2.51 -1.28 2.21
N LEU A 112 -1.30 -0.79 1.92
CA LEU A 112 -0.95 0.61 2.12
C LEU A 112 -1.17 1.34 0.80
N TRP A 113 -2.15 2.22 0.79
CA TRP A 113 -2.41 3.08 -0.36
C TRP A 113 -1.19 3.97 -0.65
N HIS A 114 -0.95 4.23 -1.94
CA HIS A 114 0.06 5.19 -2.41
C HIS A 114 -0.52 6.11 -3.50
N PRO A 115 0.02 7.33 -3.65
CA PRO A 115 -0.37 8.22 -4.74
C PRO A 115 -0.18 7.55 -6.11
N GLY A 116 -1.12 7.80 -7.02
CA GLY A 116 -1.12 7.23 -8.36
C GLY A 116 -1.57 5.78 -8.46
N LEU A 117 -2.07 5.16 -7.39
CA LEU A 117 -2.68 3.84 -7.45
C LEU A 117 -3.85 3.82 -8.44
N LYS A 118 -3.78 2.92 -9.40
CA LYS A 118 -4.77 2.74 -10.47
C LYS A 118 -5.16 1.28 -10.62
N VAL A 119 -6.32 1.07 -11.21
CA VAL A 119 -6.78 -0.23 -11.70
C VAL A 119 -7.24 -0.09 -13.16
N THR A 120 -7.11 -1.15 -13.93
CA THR A 120 -7.72 -1.24 -15.25
C THR A 120 -9.14 -1.75 -15.10
N VAL A 121 -10.11 -1.02 -15.65
CA VAL A 121 -11.48 -1.50 -15.73
C VAL A 121 -11.87 -1.75 -17.18
N ALA A 122 -12.65 -2.80 -17.40
CA ALA A 122 -13.30 -3.05 -18.68
C ALA A 122 -14.79 -3.28 -18.45
N TYR A 123 -15.66 -2.57 -19.15
CA TYR A 123 -17.11 -2.72 -18.98
C TYR A 123 -17.89 -2.60 -20.27
N ARG A 124 -19.13 -3.10 -20.24
CA ARG A 124 -20.06 -3.04 -21.36
C ARG A 124 -21.48 -2.80 -20.89
N THR A 125 -22.11 -1.75 -21.42
CA THR A 125 -23.53 -1.46 -21.19
C THR A 125 -24.44 -2.32 -22.09
N SER A 126 -25.73 -2.37 -21.75
CA SER A 126 -26.75 -3.00 -22.58
C SER A 126 -26.81 -2.37 -23.98
N SER A 127 -26.80 -1.04 -24.07
CA SER A 127 -26.78 -0.31 -25.34
C SER A 127 -25.55 -0.62 -26.20
N MET A 128 -24.36 -0.75 -25.62
CA MET A 128 -23.17 -1.21 -26.33
C MET A 128 -23.35 -2.62 -26.90
N PHE A 129 -23.85 -3.55 -26.09
CA PHE A 129 -24.09 -4.93 -26.50
C PHE A 129 -25.09 -5.04 -27.66
N LEU A 130 -26.17 -4.25 -27.65
CA LEU A 130 -27.17 -4.24 -28.71
C LEU A 130 -26.60 -3.74 -30.05
N LYS A 131 -25.60 -2.85 -30.02
CA LYS A 131 -24.92 -2.34 -31.21
C LYS A 131 -23.87 -3.34 -31.73
N ASP A 132 -23.05 -3.86 -30.82
CA ASP A 132 -22.02 -4.86 -31.12
C ASP A 132 -21.81 -5.78 -29.89
N PRO A 133 -22.13 -7.09 -30.01
CA PRO A 133 -21.91 -8.07 -28.94
C PRO A 133 -20.46 -8.23 -28.48
N HIS A 134 -19.48 -7.74 -29.24
CA HIS A 134 -18.06 -7.80 -28.88
C HIS A 134 -17.50 -6.48 -28.31
N SER A 135 -18.27 -5.39 -28.35
CA SER A 135 -17.85 -4.09 -27.83
C SER A 135 -17.59 -4.09 -26.33
N TYR A 136 -16.67 -3.25 -25.87
CA TYR A 136 -16.45 -2.89 -24.47
C TYR A 136 -15.64 -1.59 -24.41
N ILE A 137 -15.67 -0.91 -23.28
CA ILE A 137 -14.77 0.20 -22.95
C ILE A 137 -13.73 -0.32 -21.97
N GLU A 138 -12.47 0.04 -22.19
CA GLU A 138 -11.37 -0.19 -21.27
C GLU A 138 -10.73 1.15 -20.87
N LYS A 139 -10.51 1.36 -19.58
CA LYS A 139 -9.86 2.57 -19.05
C LYS A 139 -9.15 2.32 -17.73
N GLU A 140 -8.07 3.06 -17.50
CA GLU A 140 -7.43 3.12 -16.18
C GLU A 140 -8.20 4.09 -15.28
N ILE A 141 -8.48 3.68 -14.04
CA ILE A 141 -9.18 4.49 -13.04
C ILE A 141 -8.32 4.58 -11.79
N PHE A 142 -8.18 5.80 -11.27
CA PHE A 142 -7.55 6.03 -9.98
C PHE A 142 -8.39 5.45 -8.84
N VAL A 143 -7.73 4.78 -7.91
CA VAL A 143 -8.36 4.33 -6.66
C VAL A 143 -8.16 5.42 -5.61
N PRO A 144 -9.24 6.05 -5.11
CA PRO A 144 -9.17 7.02 -4.03
C PRO A 144 -8.46 6.46 -2.81
N ARG A 145 -7.93 7.36 -1.97
CA ARG A 145 -7.22 6.98 -0.76
C ARG A 145 -8.11 6.16 0.17
N TYR A 146 -7.55 5.08 0.71
CA TYR A 146 -8.14 4.28 1.77
C TYR A 146 -7.16 4.11 2.93
N LYS A 147 -7.72 3.94 4.13
CA LYS A 147 -6.97 3.49 5.30
C LYS A 147 -6.66 1.99 5.17
N PRO A 148 -5.60 1.47 5.80
CA PRO A 148 -5.29 0.04 5.72
C PRO A 148 -6.44 -0.83 6.25
N PHE A 149 -6.82 -1.86 5.52
CA PHE A 149 -7.75 -2.91 5.96
C PHE A 149 -7.38 -4.25 5.30
N LEU A 150 -7.90 -5.37 5.83
CA LEU A 150 -7.63 -6.71 5.29
C LEU A 150 -8.74 -7.23 4.38
N ASP A 151 -9.99 -7.16 4.84
CA ASP A 151 -11.13 -7.77 4.18
C ASP A 151 -12.14 -6.71 3.76
N GLY A 152 -12.66 -6.84 2.54
CA GLY A 152 -13.64 -5.90 2.03
C GLY A 152 -13.90 -6.02 0.54
N PHE A 153 -14.26 -4.90 -0.04
CA PHE A 153 -14.76 -4.78 -1.39
C PHE A 153 -13.93 -3.80 -2.21
N ILE A 154 -13.87 -4.08 -3.50
CA ILE A 154 -13.57 -3.09 -4.52
C ILE A 154 -14.84 -2.88 -5.34
N PHE A 155 -15.42 -1.69 -5.26
CA PHE A 155 -16.67 -1.38 -5.95
C PHE A 155 -16.37 -0.75 -7.30
N PHE A 156 -16.89 -1.35 -8.37
CA PHE A 156 -17.13 -0.66 -9.63
C PHE A 156 -18.43 0.12 -9.53
N MET A 157 -18.36 1.45 -9.60
CA MET A 157 -19.51 2.33 -9.48
C MET A 157 -19.73 3.04 -10.82
N TYR A 158 -20.88 2.80 -11.43
CA TYR A 158 -21.24 3.32 -12.75
C TYR A 158 -22.36 4.34 -12.63
N PHE A 159 -22.19 5.48 -13.29
CA PHE A 159 -23.08 6.62 -13.25
C PHE A 159 -23.57 6.97 -14.66
N PRO A 160 -24.55 7.87 -14.80
CA PRO A 160 -24.88 8.47 -16.09
C PRO A 160 -23.64 9.03 -16.82
N ASP A 161 -23.76 9.23 -18.13
CA ASP A 161 -22.71 9.82 -18.99
C ASP A 161 -21.38 9.05 -19.01
N ASP A 162 -21.43 7.71 -18.88
CA ASP A 162 -20.25 6.82 -18.89
C ASP A 162 -19.23 7.11 -17.77
N GLU A 163 -19.68 7.80 -16.73
CA GLU A 163 -18.85 8.13 -15.58
C GLU A 163 -18.67 6.91 -14.67
N VAL A 164 -17.41 6.61 -14.34
CA VAL A 164 -17.05 5.43 -13.54
C VAL A 164 -16.14 5.86 -12.40
N ARG A 165 -16.37 5.26 -11.23
CA ARG A 165 -15.49 5.33 -10.06
C ARG A 165 -15.17 3.92 -9.57
N VAL A 166 -13.97 3.76 -9.02
CA VAL A 166 -13.58 2.55 -8.32
C VAL A 166 -13.15 2.92 -6.91
N ILE A 167 -13.71 2.25 -5.91
CA ILE A 167 -13.36 2.49 -4.50
C ILE A 167 -13.01 1.17 -3.81
N ALA A 168 -11.98 1.20 -2.97
CA ALA A 168 -11.64 0.10 -2.08
C ALA A 168 -12.12 0.43 -0.66
N THR A 169 -12.88 -0.46 -0.04
CA THR A 169 -13.57 -0.20 1.22
C THR A 169 -13.95 -1.50 1.93
N PRO A 170 -13.86 -1.55 3.28
CA PRO A 170 -14.40 -2.67 4.06
C PRO A 170 -15.94 -2.69 4.13
N TYR A 171 -16.59 -1.62 3.67
CA TYR A 171 -18.04 -1.41 3.77
C TYR A 171 -18.68 -1.22 2.39
N PHE A 172 -19.99 -1.46 2.29
CA PHE A 172 -20.78 -1.28 1.08
C PHE A 172 -21.60 0.02 1.13
N PRO A 173 -22.05 0.57 -0.02
CA PRO A 173 -22.94 1.74 -0.07
C PRO A 173 -24.16 1.60 0.84
N GLY A 174 -24.59 2.67 1.51
CA GLY A 174 -25.69 2.64 2.50
C GLY A 174 -25.34 2.01 3.85
N PHE A 175 -24.12 1.53 4.06
CA PHE A 175 -23.66 1.15 5.40
C PHE A 175 -23.25 2.40 6.21
N PRO A 176 -23.61 2.53 7.50
CA PRO A 176 -23.31 3.74 8.28
C PRO A 176 -21.82 4.12 8.39
N LYS A 177 -20.90 3.16 8.24
CA LYS A 177 -19.45 3.41 8.23
C LYS A 177 -18.85 3.51 6.83
N PHE A 178 -19.67 3.42 5.79
CA PHE A 178 -19.22 3.69 4.43
C PHE A 178 -18.70 5.14 4.37
N ALA A 179 -17.50 5.33 3.85
CA ALA A 179 -16.80 6.61 3.95
C ALA A 179 -17.47 7.75 3.16
N TYR A 180 -18.43 7.41 2.28
CA TYR A 180 -19.13 8.34 1.43
C TYR A 180 -20.61 8.36 1.81
N ASP A 181 -21.23 9.54 1.83
CA ASP A 181 -22.68 9.66 2.00
C ASP A 181 -23.40 9.31 0.69
N LEU A 182 -23.47 8.00 0.41
CA LEU A 182 -24.10 7.47 -0.78
C LEU A 182 -24.75 6.12 -0.46
N ASP A 183 -26.04 6.02 -0.72
CA ASP A 183 -26.80 4.78 -0.53
C ASP A 183 -26.61 3.80 -1.70
N PHE A 184 -27.21 2.62 -1.56
CA PHE A 184 -27.26 1.64 -2.65
C PHE A 184 -27.93 2.22 -3.90
N ALA A 185 -27.51 1.76 -5.08
CA ALA A 185 -27.99 2.32 -6.34
C ALA A 185 -29.47 2.03 -6.65
N ASP A 186 -30.08 1.07 -5.96
CA ASP A 186 -31.52 0.80 -6.04
C ASP A 186 -32.34 1.83 -5.26
N SER A 187 -31.83 2.38 -4.15
CA SER A 187 -32.52 3.39 -3.32
C SER A 187 -32.06 4.83 -3.57
N GLU A 188 -30.81 5.04 -3.95
CA GLU A 188 -30.21 6.38 -4.06
C GLU A 188 -30.71 7.13 -5.29
N ARG A 189 -31.35 8.27 -5.07
CA ARG A 189 -31.91 9.14 -6.12
C ARG A 189 -31.55 10.60 -5.92
N ASP A 190 -30.84 10.94 -4.84
CA ASP A 190 -30.46 12.30 -4.53
C ASP A 190 -29.27 12.73 -5.42
N PRO A 191 -29.46 13.69 -6.34
CA PRO A 191 -28.39 14.18 -7.19
C PRO A 191 -27.29 14.89 -6.39
N GLU A 192 -27.60 15.46 -5.22
CA GLU A 192 -26.60 16.13 -4.38
C GLU A 192 -25.62 15.11 -3.78
N LYS A 193 -26.13 13.97 -3.30
CA LYS A 193 -25.29 12.87 -2.80
C LYS A 193 -24.42 12.26 -3.90
N ILE A 194 -25.00 12.00 -5.07
CA ILE A 194 -24.27 11.47 -6.23
C ILE A 194 -23.16 12.44 -6.64
N ASN A 195 -23.47 13.72 -6.82
CA ASN A 195 -22.48 14.73 -7.22
C ASN A 195 -21.40 14.91 -6.14
N GLY A 196 -21.77 14.94 -4.87
CA GLY A 196 -20.84 14.98 -3.75
C GLY A 196 -19.86 13.80 -3.77
N PHE A 197 -20.35 12.59 -4.01
CA PHE A 197 -19.49 11.41 -4.18
C PHE A 197 -18.54 11.56 -5.37
N LEU A 198 -19.03 11.99 -6.53
CA LEU A 198 -18.23 12.16 -7.74
C LEU A 198 -17.12 13.21 -7.57
N GLU A 199 -17.41 14.31 -6.87
CA GLU A 199 -16.47 15.37 -6.56
C GLU A 199 -15.41 14.94 -5.54
N VAL A 200 -15.80 14.26 -4.46
CA VAL A 200 -14.86 13.79 -3.44
C VAL A 200 -13.91 12.76 -4.04
N THR A 201 -14.44 11.81 -4.83
CA THR A 201 -13.61 10.79 -5.47
C THR A 201 -12.71 11.37 -6.57
N ALA A 202 -13.16 12.39 -7.31
CA ALA A 202 -12.31 13.12 -8.27
C ALA A 202 -11.14 13.84 -7.59
N ARG A 203 -11.29 14.26 -6.33
CA ARG A 203 -10.24 14.90 -5.52
C ARG A 203 -9.33 13.91 -4.78
N GLY A 204 -9.45 12.61 -5.06
CA GLY A 204 -8.61 11.57 -4.46
C GLY A 204 -9.20 10.89 -3.23
N GLY A 205 -10.49 11.14 -2.92
CA GLY A 205 -11.22 10.50 -1.82
C GLY A 205 -11.42 11.44 -0.63
N VAL A 206 -11.94 10.88 0.47
CA VAL A 206 -12.17 11.62 1.71
C VAL A 206 -10.83 12.05 2.29
N THR A 207 -10.63 13.37 2.44
CA THR A 207 -9.49 13.93 3.15
C THR A 207 -9.72 13.79 4.66
N GLU A 208 -8.70 13.34 5.39
CA GLU A 208 -8.71 13.37 6.87
C GLU A 208 -8.63 14.79 7.42
#